data_AF-A0A4Y8LWH5-F1
#
_entry.id   AF-A0A4Y8LWH5-F1
#
_cell.length_a   1.000
_cell.length_b   1.000
_cell.length_c   1.000
_cell.angle_alpha   90.00
_cell.angle_beta   90.00
_cell.angle_gamma   90.00
#
_symmetry.space_group_name_H-M   'P 1'
#
loop_
_entity.id
_entity.type
_entity.pdbx_description
1 polymer ?
#
loop_
_entity_poly.entity_id
_entity_poly.type
_entity_poly.pdbx_seq_one_letter_code
_entity_poly.pdbx_strand_id
1 'polypeptide(L)'
;MFTVPVQREFLIIPLQEYSSPKVAERIQYKKPHFLKNGKYAAVITPSKDAVAFMIFNAEGLDLPKGQFEGPPERKWIKIREGQSMDYEMLSKLLVQASSTL
;
A
#
# COMPACT_ATOMS: atom_id res chain seq x y z
N MET A 1 5.46 -17.15 -7.07
CA MET A 1 6.30 -15.94 -6.86
C MET A 1 5.49 -14.75 -7.34
N PHE A 2 5.32 -13.71 -6.53
CA PHE A 2 4.52 -12.54 -6.89
C PHE A 2 5.24 -11.73 -7.98
N THR A 3 4.95 -12.02 -9.24
CA THR A 3 5.47 -11.28 -10.39
C THR A 3 4.81 -9.90 -10.47
N VAL A 4 5.42 -8.97 -11.23
CA VAL A 4 4.86 -7.61 -11.42
C VAL A 4 3.40 -7.62 -11.93
N PRO A 5 3.01 -8.51 -12.88
CA PRO A 5 1.61 -8.66 -13.29
C PRO A 5 0.68 -9.07 -12.15
N VAL A 6 1.08 -10.05 -11.33
CA VAL A 6 0.28 -10.55 -10.20
C VAL A 6 0.10 -9.46 -9.13
N GLN A 7 1.12 -8.64 -8.86
CA GLN A 7 1.00 -7.50 -7.95
C GLN A 7 0.00 -6.44 -8.44
N ARG A 8 -0.06 -6.24 -9.77
CA ARG A 8 -0.94 -5.25 -10.38
C ARG A 8 -2.40 -5.63 -10.19
N GLU A 9 -2.75 -6.86 -10.50
CA GLU A 9 -4.12 -7.37 -10.34
C GLU A 9 -4.52 -7.53 -8.87
N PHE A 10 -3.60 -8.02 -8.03
CA PHE A 10 -3.92 -8.38 -6.65
C PHE A 10 -4.00 -7.18 -5.71
N LEU A 11 -3.32 -6.06 -6.00
CA LEU A 11 -3.23 -4.96 -5.03
C LEU A 11 -3.29 -3.57 -5.66
N ILE A 12 -2.75 -3.36 -6.87
CA ILE A 12 -2.73 -2.01 -7.46
C ILE A 12 -4.11 -1.60 -7.97
N ILE A 13 -4.76 -2.46 -8.77
CA ILE A 13 -6.07 -2.15 -9.38
C ILE A 13 -7.13 -1.89 -8.29
N PRO A 14 -7.29 -2.75 -7.26
CA PRO A 14 -8.26 -2.48 -6.20
C PRO A 14 -7.97 -1.18 -5.46
N LEU A 15 -6.70 -0.86 -5.16
CA LEU A 15 -6.36 0.37 -4.44
C LEU A 15 -6.69 1.63 -5.26
N GLN A 16 -6.47 1.58 -6.58
CA GLN A 16 -6.77 2.69 -7.50
C GLN A 16 -8.27 2.98 -7.65
N GLU A 17 -9.09 1.93 -7.63
CA GLU A 17 -10.55 2.07 -7.71
C GLU A 17 -11.11 2.92 -6.57
N TYR A 18 -10.54 2.78 -5.37
CA TYR A 18 -11.04 3.46 -4.16
C TYR A 18 -10.26 4.75 -3.80
N SER A 19 -9.08 5.02 -4.36
CA SER A 19 -8.22 6.13 -3.91
C SER A 19 -8.49 7.49 -4.54
N SER A 20 -9.37 7.62 -5.55
CA SER A 20 -9.61 8.87 -6.32
C SER A 20 -8.35 9.31 -7.12
N PRO A 21 -8.41 10.19 -8.15
CA PRO A 21 -7.22 10.55 -8.96
C PRO A 21 -6.10 11.30 -8.22
N LYS A 22 -6.16 11.39 -6.88
CA LYS A 22 -5.22 12.17 -6.04
C LYS A 22 -3.91 11.46 -5.75
N VAL A 23 -3.80 10.15 -6.01
CA VAL A 23 -2.58 9.37 -5.77
C VAL A 23 -2.14 8.72 -7.07
N ALA A 24 -0.96 9.10 -7.57
CA ALA A 24 -0.43 8.60 -8.82
C ALA A 24 0.43 7.34 -8.57
N GLU A 25 0.19 6.30 -9.38
CA GLU A 25 1.09 5.14 -9.46
C GLU A 25 2.32 5.51 -10.29
N ARG A 26 3.51 5.17 -9.78
CA ARG A 26 4.74 5.09 -10.58
C ARG A 26 5.45 3.77 -10.33
N ILE A 27 5.95 3.16 -11.41
CA ILE A 27 6.85 2.01 -11.29
C ILE A 27 8.27 2.55 -11.17
N GLN A 28 8.92 2.32 -10.03
CA GLN A 28 10.31 2.70 -9.77
C GLN A 28 11.07 1.47 -9.27
N TYR A 29 12.23 1.19 -9.87
CA TYR A 29 13.05 0.00 -9.56
C TYR A 29 12.24 -1.32 -9.58
N LYS A 30 11.31 -1.46 -10.54
CA LYS A 30 10.40 -2.61 -10.68
C LYS A 30 9.37 -2.77 -9.55
N LYS A 31 9.17 -1.74 -8.72
CA LYS A 31 8.19 -1.72 -7.63
C LYS A 31 7.13 -0.64 -7.85
N PRO A 32 5.84 -0.93 -7.60
CA PRO A 32 4.80 0.08 -7.59
C PRO A 32 4.96 1.01 -6.38
N HIS A 33 4.98 2.31 -6.65
CA HIS A 33 4.95 3.35 -5.65
C HIS A 33 3.71 4.21 -5.86
N PHE A 34 3.09 4.58 -4.75
CA PHE A 34 2.01 5.56 -4.70
C PHE A 34 2.59 6.89 -4.22
N LEU A 35 2.43 7.92 -5.04
CA LEU A 35 2.94 9.26 -4.74
C LEU A 35 1.82 10.30 -4.77
N LYS A 36 1.97 11.32 -3.92
CA LYS A 36 1.21 12.58 -4.00
C LYS A 36 2.21 13.73 -3.94
N ASN A 37 2.10 14.68 -4.88
CA ASN A 37 3.03 15.83 -4.99
C ASN A 37 4.53 15.44 -5.00
N GLY A 38 4.86 14.27 -5.57
CA GLY A 38 6.23 13.76 -5.62
C GLY A 38 6.75 13.12 -4.32
N LYS A 39 5.95 13.08 -3.25
CA LYS A 39 6.29 12.40 -1.99
C LYS A 39 5.64 11.02 -1.91
N TYR A 40 6.28 10.08 -1.21
CA TYR A 40 5.81 8.70 -1.08
C TYR A 40 4.67 8.58 -0.05
N ALA A 41 3.55 7.99 -0.48
CA ALA A 41 2.43 7.63 0.38
C ALA A 41 2.43 6.14 0.71
N ALA A 42 2.72 5.27 -0.27
CA ALA A 42 2.88 3.84 -0.05
C ALA A 42 3.78 3.18 -1.11
N VAL A 43 4.29 1.99 -0.78
CA VAL A 43 5.01 1.12 -1.70
C VAL A 43 4.53 -0.32 -1.57
N ILE A 44 4.42 -1.00 -2.71
CA ILE A 44 4.13 -2.42 -2.77
C ILE A 44 5.44 -3.17 -3.02
N THR A 45 5.78 -4.12 -2.14
CA THR A 45 6.97 -4.96 -2.30
C THR A 45 6.58 -6.44 -2.36
N PRO A 46 6.80 -7.12 -3.49
CA PRO A 46 6.61 -8.56 -3.57
C PRO A 46 7.70 -9.32 -2.82
N SER A 47 7.36 -10.53 -2.41
CA SER A 47 8.28 -11.55 -1.92
C SER A 47 7.93 -12.91 -2.53
N LYS A 48 8.59 -13.99 -2.09
CA LYS A 48 8.38 -15.33 -2.65
C LYS A 48 6.92 -15.81 -2.44
N ASP A 49 6.36 -15.53 -1.27
CA ASP A 49 5.11 -16.09 -0.73
C ASP A 49 4.13 -15.03 -0.17
N ALA A 50 4.47 -13.73 -0.26
CA ALA A 50 3.59 -12.64 0.14
C ALA A 50 3.84 -11.35 -0.66
N VAL A 51 2.91 -10.41 -0.57
CA VAL A 51 3.08 -9.00 -0.96
C VAL A 51 3.03 -8.15 0.30
N ALA A 52 4.03 -7.28 0.49
CA ALA A 52 4.02 -6.29 1.55
C ALA A 52 3.43 -4.98 1.02
N PHE A 53 2.38 -4.48 1.67
CA PHE A 53 1.90 -3.12 1.50
C PHE A 53 2.49 -2.27 2.62
N MET A 54 3.35 -1.32 2.27
CA MET A 54 3.98 -0.40 3.23
C MET A 54 3.44 1.01 3.02
N ILE A 55 2.92 1.61 4.08
CA ILE A 55 2.40 2.97 4.14
C ILE A 55 3.44 3.85 4.83
N PHE A 56 3.73 5.01 4.25
CA PHE A 56 4.57 6.06 4.83
C PHE A 56 3.70 7.12 5.51
N ASN A 57 4.29 7.94 6.40
CA ASN A 57 3.56 8.96 7.16
C ASN A 57 2.43 8.32 7.98
N ALA A 58 2.74 7.18 8.60
CA ALA A 58 1.77 6.38 9.35
C ALA A 58 1.47 6.92 10.75
N GLU A 59 2.19 7.96 11.17
CA GLU A 59 1.97 8.64 12.44
C GLU A 59 0.58 9.29 12.46
N GLY A 60 -0.24 8.96 13.45
CA GLY A 60 -1.61 9.47 13.56
C GLY A 60 -2.65 8.74 12.70
N LEU A 61 -2.26 7.70 11.95
CA LEU A 61 -3.23 6.83 11.27
C LEU A 61 -3.94 5.92 12.28
N ASP A 62 -5.25 5.74 12.08
CA ASP A 62 -6.04 4.78 12.83
C ASP A 62 -5.85 3.38 12.23
N LEU A 63 -4.79 2.71 12.67
CA LEU A 63 -4.42 1.37 12.19
C LEU A 63 -5.06 0.29 13.08
N PRO A 64 -5.68 -0.75 12.49
CA PRO A 64 -6.18 -1.88 13.23
C PRO A 64 -5.08 -2.52 14.09
N LYS A 65 -5.37 -2.70 15.39
CA LYS A 65 -4.42 -3.26 16.34
C LYS A 65 -3.96 -4.66 15.90
N GLY A 66 -2.66 -4.87 15.88
CA GLY A 66 -2.05 -6.19 15.60
C GLY A 66 -1.99 -6.58 14.13
N GLN A 67 -2.50 -5.78 13.19
CA GLN A 67 -2.43 -6.10 11.76
C GLN A 67 -1.20 -5.52 11.06
N PHE A 68 -0.67 -4.41 11.57
CA PHE A 68 0.47 -3.71 10.97
C PHE A 68 1.72 -3.84 11.84
N GLU A 69 2.85 -4.07 11.18
CA GLU A 69 4.18 -4.10 11.76
C GLU A 69 4.97 -2.83 11.38
N GLY A 70 6.03 -2.56 12.14
CA GLY A 70 6.97 -1.47 11.84
C GLY A 70 6.96 -0.31 12.82
N PRO A 71 7.87 0.66 12.63
CA PRO A 71 8.00 1.85 13.48
C PRO A 71 6.84 2.85 13.25
N PRO A 72 6.69 3.90 14.07
CA PRO A 72 5.56 4.83 13.99
C PRO A 72 5.42 5.56 12.64
N GLU A 73 6.54 5.92 12.01
CA GLU A 73 6.57 6.71 10.77
C GLU A 73 6.21 5.90 9.51
N ARG A 74 6.31 4.57 9.59
CA ARG A 74 6.02 3.65 8.47
C ARG A 74 5.52 2.31 8.97
N LYS A 75 4.41 1.86 8.39
CA LYS A 75 3.73 0.63 8.80
C LYS A 75 3.53 -0.27 7.60
N TRP A 76 3.66 -1.57 7.78
CA TRP A 76 3.42 -2.54 6.71
C TRP A 76 2.55 -3.71 7.14
N ILE A 77 1.86 -4.27 6.17
CA ILE A 77 1.12 -5.53 6.29
C ILE A 77 1.58 -6.49 5.20
N LYS A 78 1.78 -7.76 5.56
CA LYS A 78 2.10 -8.84 4.61
C LYS A 78 0.83 -9.58 4.25
N ILE A 79 0.55 -9.65 2.96
CA ILE A 79 -0.64 -10.27 2.38
C ILE A 79 -0.18 -11.52 1.65
N ARG A 80 -0.67 -12.68 2.07
CA ARG A 80 -0.34 -13.97 1.44
C ARG A 80 -1.38 -14.34 0.39
N GLU A 81 -0.98 -15.21 -0.53
CA GLU A 81 -1.91 -15.77 -1.52
C GLU A 81 -3.06 -16.51 -0.80
N GLY A 82 -4.30 -16.27 -1.22
CA GLY A 82 -5.50 -16.84 -0.59
C GLY A 82 -5.97 -16.14 0.70
N GLN A 83 -5.23 -15.14 1.20
CA GLN A 83 -5.69 -14.33 2.33
C GLN A 83 -6.72 -13.30 1.86
N SER A 84 -7.88 -13.24 2.51
CA SER A 84 -8.86 -12.18 2.26
C SER A 84 -8.28 -10.85 2.77
N MET A 85 -8.34 -9.83 1.92
CA MET A 85 -7.81 -8.50 2.21
C MET A 85 -8.92 -7.45 2.10
N ASP A 86 -8.97 -6.55 3.06
CA ASP A 86 -9.87 -5.40 3.04
C ASP A 86 -9.22 -4.25 2.25
N TYR A 87 -9.47 -4.23 0.93
CA TYR A 87 -8.94 -3.21 0.04
C TYR A 87 -9.51 -1.81 0.30
N GLU A 88 -10.73 -1.73 0.85
CA GLU A 88 -11.36 -0.46 1.20
C GLU A 88 -10.61 0.20 2.37
N MET A 89 -10.29 -0.58 3.40
CA MET A 89 -9.47 -0.13 4.52
C MET A 89 -8.08 0.34 4.06
N LEU A 90 -7.38 -0.44 3.23
CA LEU A 90 -6.06 -0.04 2.73
C LEU A 90 -6.12 1.25 1.92
N SER A 91 -7.18 1.43 1.11
CA SER A 91 -7.36 2.66 0.33
C SER A 91 -7.64 3.87 1.22
N LYS A 92 -8.48 3.72 2.25
CA LYS A 92 -8.72 4.77 3.27
C LYS A 92 -7.42 5.18 3.96
N LEU A 93 -6.59 4.21 4.36
CA LEU A 93 -5.30 4.48 4.97
C LEU A 93 -4.33 5.18 4.00
N LEU A 94 -4.33 4.80 2.72
CA LEU A 94 -3.54 5.48 1.70
C LEU A 94 -3.97 6.95 1.51
N VAL A 95 -5.28 7.21 1.51
CA VAL A 95 -5.81 8.58 1.43
C VAL A 95 -5.41 9.39 2.66
N GLN A 96 -5.55 8.85 3.87
CA GLN A 96 -5.13 9.52 5.10
C GLN A 96 -3.62 9.81 5.10
N ALA A 97 -2.80 8.79 4.79
CA ALA A 97 -1.35 8.91 4.71
C ALA A 97 -0.89 9.94 3.68
N SER A 98 -1.61 10.04 2.55
CA SER A 98 -1.33 11.03 1.52
C SER A 98 -1.90 12.41 1.83
N SER A 99 -2.89 12.55 2.71
CA SER A 99 -3.48 13.86 3.05
C SER A 99 -2.47 14.81 3.70
N THR A 100 -1.43 14.27 4.34
CA THR A 100 -0.34 15.02 4.99
C THR A 100 0.77 15.48 4.02
N LEU A 101 0.68 15.12 2.72
CA LEU A 101 1.70 15.35 1.69
C LEU A 101 1.36 16.47 0.70
#